data_AF-A0A2E7ZFC4-F1
#
_entry.id   AF-A0A2E7ZFC4-F1
#
_cell.length_a   1.000
_cell.length_b   1.000
_cell.length_c   1.000
_cell.angle_alpha   90.00
_cell.angle_beta   90.00
_cell.angle_gamma   90.00
#
_symmetry.space_group_name_H-M   'P 1'
#
loop_
_entity.id
_entity.type
_entity.pdbx_description
1 polymer ?
#
loop_
_entity_poly.entity_id
_entity_poly.type
_entity_poly.pdbx_seq_one_letter_code
_entity_poly.pdbx_strand_id
1 'polypeptide(L)'
;MKQLNFLIISLFLLSSCYKPVYTEYFSHENYTEFTTHEILIEIPADRKIRVFASRRCPGKTICDATDVKILLTLETKFTFLEGKDFSVFLQNEKIDLNHRRYDFSYDPTSKYSDGTSGVALEKWVVWVKIEEFEKITNSDEVSLFIGEYNFPIPTEELEKWKVLITKNLLLENMEEEDKRTYGTYTETPVSETEVREKFERKAFIEAEKLTWMMVKDSENPEDLKYFLEQYPDSPYAAPARLKLQQLERKKK
;
A
#
# COMPACT_ATOMS: atom_id res chain seq x y z
N MET A 1 -38.00 -20.81 -43.99
CA MET A 1 -37.60 -19.68 -43.12
C MET A 1 -37.44 -20.19 -41.70
N LYS A 2 -36.20 -20.44 -41.24
CA LYS A 2 -35.89 -20.65 -39.83
C LYS A 2 -34.93 -19.54 -39.44
N GLN A 3 -35.38 -18.63 -38.59
CA GLN A 3 -34.52 -17.59 -38.04
C GLN A 3 -33.49 -18.23 -37.09
N LEU A 4 -32.23 -17.91 -37.34
CA LEU A 4 -31.10 -18.28 -36.51
C LEU A 4 -30.89 -17.14 -35.50
N ASN A 5 -31.38 -17.32 -34.28
CA ASN A 5 -31.09 -16.38 -33.18
C ASN A 5 -29.63 -16.54 -32.77
N PHE A 6 -28.81 -15.54 -33.08
CA PHE A 6 -27.45 -15.40 -32.57
C PHE A 6 -27.53 -14.96 -31.12
N LEU A 7 -27.28 -15.88 -30.19
CA LEU A 7 -27.14 -15.55 -28.77
C LEU A 7 -25.76 -14.94 -28.56
N ILE A 8 -25.65 -13.61 -28.59
CA ILE A 8 -24.43 -12.89 -28.22
C ILE A 8 -24.31 -13.00 -26.69
N ILE A 9 -23.54 -13.98 -26.24
CA ILE A 9 -23.11 -14.07 -24.84
C ILE A 9 -22.04 -12.99 -24.67
N SER A 10 -22.47 -11.82 -24.21
CA SER A 10 -21.57 -10.76 -23.74
C SER A 10 -20.85 -11.28 -22.49
N LEU A 11 -19.63 -11.76 -22.67
CA LEU A 11 -18.72 -12.09 -21.59
C LEU A 11 -18.40 -10.79 -20.85
N PHE A 12 -19.10 -10.52 -19.74
CA PHE A 12 -18.67 -9.53 -18.77
C PHE A 12 -17.35 -10.04 -18.19
N LEU A 13 -16.23 -9.54 -18.72
CA LEU A 13 -14.94 -9.61 -18.05
C LEU A 13 -15.12 -8.83 -16.76
N LEU A 14 -15.33 -9.55 -15.65
CA LEU A 14 -15.01 -9.05 -14.32
C LEU A 14 -13.50 -8.77 -14.36
N SER A 15 -13.12 -7.55 -14.73
CA SER A 15 -11.82 -7.02 -14.40
C SER A 15 -11.77 -6.97 -12.88
N SER A 16 -11.28 -8.04 -12.26
CA SER A 16 -10.79 -7.95 -10.90
C SER A 16 -9.83 -6.77 -10.90
N CYS A 17 -10.12 -5.78 -10.06
CA CYS A 17 -9.34 -4.57 -9.96
C CYS A 17 -8.00 -4.94 -9.28
N TYR A 18 -7.10 -5.53 -10.07
CA TYR A 18 -5.81 -6.01 -9.60
C TYR A 18 -4.89 -4.80 -9.47
N LYS A 19 -4.74 -4.30 -8.25
CA LYS A 19 -3.92 -3.11 -7.99
C LYS A 19 -2.44 -3.46 -8.18
N PRO A 20 -1.64 -2.74 -8.98
CA PRO A 20 -0.24 -3.08 -9.17
C PRO A 20 0.59 -3.03 -7.87
N VAL A 21 0.19 -2.18 -6.92
CA VAL A 21 0.91 -1.92 -5.66
C VAL A 21 -0.05 -1.90 -4.47
N TYR A 22 0.34 -2.58 -3.40
CA TYR A 22 -0.28 -2.57 -2.09
C TYR A 22 0.36 -1.52 -1.18
N THR A 23 -0.46 -0.92 -0.32
CA THR A 23 -0.04 0.09 0.65
C THR A 23 -0.35 -0.42 2.06
N GLU A 24 0.66 -0.49 2.92
CA GLU A 24 0.49 -0.88 4.31
C GLU A 24 1.17 0.14 5.24
N TYR A 25 0.43 0.65 6.23
CA TYR A 25 0.94 1.59 7.22
C TYR A 25 1.28 0.87 8.53
N PHE A 26 2.54 0.96 8.93
CA PHE A 26 3.07 0.43 10.18
C PHE A 26 3.08 1.56 11.21
N SER A 27 2.04 1.62 12.04
CA SER A 27 1.82 2.72 12.98
C SER A 27 2.81 2.76 14.14
N HIS A 28 3.34 1.62 14.58
CA HIS A 28 4.30 1.59 15.69
C HIS A 28 5.66 2.15 15.27
N GLU A 29 6.06 1.88 14.04
CA GLU A 29 7.33 2.31 13.45
C GLU A 29 7.21 3.60 12.62
N ASN A 30 5.97 4.09 12.43
CA ASN A 30 5.63 5.29 11.68
C ASN A 30 6.22 5.31 10.26
N TYR A 31 5.94 4.27 9.48
CA TYR A 31 6.25 4.24 8.04
C TYR A 31 5.15 3.54 7.23
N THR A 32 5.06 3.89 5.96
CA THR A 32 4.26 3.18 4.97
C THR A 32 5.17 2.34 4.07
N GLU A 33 4.83 1.07 3.88
CA GLU A 33 5.46 0.20 2.89
C GLU A 33 4.55 0.07 1.67
N PHE A 34 5.12 0.38 0.50
CA PHE A 34 4.50 0.14 -0.78
C PHE A 34 5.12 -1.12 -1.37
N THR A 35 4.31 -2.12 -1.72
CA THR A 35 4.79 -3.43 -2.21
C THR A 35 4.05 -3.81 -3.48
N THR A 36 4.78 -4.15 -4.53
CA THR A 36 4.16 -4.67 -5.76
C THR A 36 3.53 -6.03 -5.49
N HIS A 37 2.55 -6.40 -6.29
CA HIS A 37 2.22 -7.81 -6.43
C HIS A 37 3.43 -8.64 -6.83
N GLU A 38 3.36 -9.94 -6.54
CA GLU A 38 4.39 -10.88 -6.95
C GLU A 38 4.47 -11.01 -8.48
N ILE A 39 5.69 -11.04 -8.98
CA ILE A 39 6.01 -11.68 -10.25
C ILE A 39 6.23 -13.17 -9.97
N LEU A 40 5.53 -14.03 -10.70
CA LEU A 40 5.73 -15.47 -10.63
C LEU A 40 6.71 -15.91 -11.72
N ILE A 41 7.86 -16.43 -11.30
CA ILE A 41 8.86 -17.01 -12.20
C ILE A 41 8.83 -18.52 -12.03
N GLU A 42 8.46 -19.22 -13.11
CA GLU A 42 8.49 -20.67 -13.15
C GLU A 42 9.93 -21.15 -13.37
N ILE A 43 10.38 -22.05 -12.50
CA ILE A 43 11.69 -22.69 -12.59
C ILE A 43 11.51 -24.21 -12.74
N PRO A 44 12.53 -24.96 -13.18
CA PRO A 44 12.41 -26.40 -13.40
C PRO A 44 11.82 -27.15 -12.20
N ALA A 45 11.03 -28.18 -12.50
CA ALA A 45 10.24 -28.98 -11.54
C ALA A 45 9.07 -28.22 -10.89
N ASP A 46 8.36 -27.40 -11.68
CA ASP A 46 7.11 -26.71 -11.31
C ASP A 46 7.20 -25.84 -10.04
N ARG A 47 8.42 -25.39 -9.73
CA ARG A 47 8.69 -24.48 -8.62
C ARG A 47 8.44 -23.05 -9.07
N LYS A 48 8.03 -22.20 -8.14
CA LYS A 48 7.72 -20.80 -8.42
C LYS A 48 8.53 -19.90 -7.50
N ILE A 49 9.36 -19.06 -8.08
CA ILE A 49 9.97 -17.94 -7.37
C ILE A 49 8.96 -16.80 -7.40
N ARG A 50 8.60 -16.27 -6.23
CA ARG A 50 7.83 -15.04 -6.11
C ARG A 50 8.79 -13.88 -5.95
N VAL A 51 8.71 -12.89 -6.82
CA VAL A 51 9.53 -11.68 -6.79
C VAL A 51 8.64 -10.49 -6.40
N PHE A 52 9.02 -9.77 -5.36
CA PHE A 52 8.34 -8.55 -4.91
C PHE A 52 9.31 -7.38 -4.99
N ALA A 53 8.83 -6.22 -5.42
CA ALA A 53 9.53 -4.96 -5.25
C ALA A 53 8.79 -4.13 -4.19
N SER A 54 9.53 -3.46 -3.31
CA SER A 54 8.94 -2.64 -2.25
C SER A 54 9.82 -1.47 -1.88
N ARG A 55 9.19 -0.40 -1.41
CA ARG A 55 9.87 0.78 -0.85
C ARG A 55 9.12 1.28 0.37
N ARG A 56 9.83 2.00 1.22
CA ARG A 56 9.27 2.56 2.45
C ARG A 56 9.32 4.08 2.41
N CYS A 57 8.26 4.70 2.91
CA CYS A 57 8.19 6.14 3.14
C CYS A 57 7.87 6.43 4.60
N PRO A 58 8.47 7.46 5.21
CA PRO A 58 8.13 7.86 6.56
C PRO A 58 6.68 8.34 6.68
N GLY A 59 6.00 7.89 7.73
CA GLY A 59 4.59 8.17 7.98
C GLY A 59 3.68 7.81 6.81
N LYS A 60 2.46 8.35 6.81
CA LYS A 60 1.51 8.21 5.71
C LYS A 60 1.78 9.18 4.57
N THR A 61 2.94 9.03 3.90
CA THR A 61 3.34 9.89 2.77
C THR A 61 3.84 9.11 1.56
N ILE A 62 3.85 9.78 0.40
CA ILE A 62 4.55 9.29 -0.80
C ILE A 62 5.82 10.14 -1.00
N CYS A 63 6.93 9.56 -0.61
CA CYS A 63 8.29 10.09 -0.71
C CYS A 63 8.95 9.70 -2.03
N ASP A 64 10.07 10.36 -2.35
CA ASP A 64 10.95 9.91 -3.43
C ASP A 64 11.68 8.63 -2.99
N ALA A 65 11.81 7.67 -3.90
CA ALA A 65 12.55 6.45 -3.62
C ALA A 65 14.05 6.72 -3.71
N THR A 66 14.82 6.28 -2.71
CA THR A 66 16.30 6.23 -2.80
C THR A 66 16.78 4.85 -3.20
N ASP A 67 16.09 3.83 -2.68
CA ASP A 67 16.39 2.43 -2.87
C ASP A 67 15.07 1.66 -2.96
N VAL A 68 15.08 0.58 -3.74
CA VAL A 68 13.96 -0.37 -3.84
C VAL A 68 14.44 -1.73 -3.35
N LYS A 69 13.70 -2.32 -2.41
CA LYS A 69 13.92 -3.68 -1.95
C LYS A 69 13.30 -4.64 -2.95
N ILE A 70 14.11 -5.51 -3.55
CA ILE A 70 13.63 -6.68 -4.26
C ILE A 70 13.73 -7.89 -3.32
N LEU A 71 12.62 -8.58 -3.11
CA LEU A 71 12.50 -9.79 -2.32
C LEU A 71 12.16 -10.97 -3.23
N LEU A 72 13.04 -11.98 -3.29
CA LEU A 72 12.73 -13.26 -3.90
C LEU A 72 12.37 -14.24 -2.79
N THR A 73 11.27 -14.98 -2.96
CA THR A 73 10.92 -16.09 -2.08
C THR A 73 10.69 -17.35 -2.90
N LEU A 74 11.20 -18.47 -2.42
CA LEU A 74 11.03 -19.77 -3.03
C LEU A 74 10.70 -20.80 -1.95
N GLU A 75 9.55 -21.44 -2.09
CA GLU A 75 9.22 -22.65 -1.35
C GLU A 75 9.65 -23.86 -2.19
N THR A 76 10.42 -24.75 -1.59
CA THR A 76 11.01 -25.89 -2.29
C THR A 76 11.32 -27.02 -1.32
N LYS A 77 11.82 -28.15 -1.83
CA LYS A 77 12.32 -29.26 -1.00
C LYS A 77 13.84 -29.25 -0.85
N PHE A 78 14.52 -28.73 -1.86
CA PHE A 78 15.98 -28.69 -1.95
C PHE A 78 16.40 -27.29 -2.33
N THR A 79 17.50 -26.82 -1.73
CA THR A 79 18.06 -25.51 -2.01
C THR A 79 18.27 -25.32 -3.50
N PHE A 80 17.88 -24.15 -3.99
CA PHE A 80 18.02 -23.75 -5.38
C PHE A 80 18.71 -22.39 -5.48
N LEU A 81 18.35 -21.43 -4.63
CA LEU A 81 18.96 -20.11 -4.67
C LEU A 81 20.36 -20.13 -4.08
N GLU A 82 20.58 -20.90 -3.02
CA GLU A 82 21.88 -20.97 -2.34
C GLU A 82 23.08 -21.12 -3.31
N GLY A 83 24.07 -20.24 -3.16
CA GLY A 83 25.31 -20.26 -3.94
C GLY A 83 25.20 -19.81 -5.41
N LYS A 84 24.00 -19.45 -5.91
CA LYS A 84 23.84 -18.97 -7.29
C LYS A 84 23.98 -17.46 -7.38
N ASP A 85 24.66 -16.96 -8.40
CA ASP A 85 24.72 -15.52 -8.66
C ASP A 85 23.35 -14.94 -9.02
N PHE A 86 23.10 -13.68 -8.69
CA PHE A 86 21.90 -12.96 -9.07
C PHE A 86 22.25 -11.68 -9.82
N SER A 87 21.67 -11.49 -10.99
CA SER A 87 21.86 -10.28 -11.79
C SER A 87 20.64 -9.97 -12.66
N VAL A 88 20.51 -8.72 -13.05
CA VAL A 88 19.55 -8.27 -14.07
C VAL A 88 20.32 -7.95 -15.32
N PHE A 89 19.90 -8.48 -16.46
CA PHE A 89 20.40 -8.09 -17.77
C PHE A 89 19.38 -7.21 -18.46
N LEU A 90 19.88 -6.06 -18.89
CA LEU A 90 19.25 -5.17 -19.87
C LEU A 90 19.95 -5.41 -21.23
N GLN A 91 19.41 -4.90 -22.33
CA GLN A 91 19.91 -5.15 -23.70
C GLN A 91 21.45 -5.20 -23.83
N ASN A 92 22.17 -4.26 -23.23
CA ASN A 92 23.64 -4.18 -23.27
C ASN A 92 24.31 -3.95 -21.90
N GLU A 93 23.58 -4.11 -20.80
CA GLU A 93 24.09 -3.79 -19.45
C GLU A 93 23.72 -4.91 -18.48
N LYS A 94 24.69 -5.36 -17.68
CA LYS A 94 24.46 -6.27 -16.56
C LYS A 94 24.49 -5.47 -15.27
N ILE A 95 23.41 -5.52 -14.51
CA ILE A 95 23.32 -5.01 -13.14
C ILE A 95 23.55 -6.19 -12.20
N ASP A 96 24.65 -6.14 -11.45
CA ASP A 96 25.00 -7.18 -10.49
C ASP A 96 24.20 -7.00 -9.18
N LEU A 97 23.43 -8.01 -8.80
CA LEU A 97 22.59 -8.00 -7.60
C LEU A 97 23.10 -8.98 -6.54
N ASN A 98 24.41 -9.29 -6.57
CA ASN A 98 24.98 -10.27 -5.65
C ASN A 98 25.12 -9.75 -4.21
N HIS A 99 25.07 -8.43 -4.00
CA HIS A 99 25.01 -7.80 -2.69
C HIS A 99 23.63 -7.98 -2.03
N ARG A 100 23.31 -9.23 -1.68
CA ARG A 100 22.02 -9.65 -1.15
C ARG A 100 22.17 -10.36 0.19
N ARG A 101 21.14 -10.29 1.02
CA ARG A 101 21.00 -11.14 2.19
C ARG A 101 20.25 -12.40 1.80
N TYR A 102 20.86 -13.56 2.05
CA TYR A 102 20.21 -14.86 1.92
C TYR A 102 19.76 -15.37 3.27
N ASP A 103 18.49 -15.73 3.35
CA ASP A 103 17.87 -16.35 4.52
C ASP A 103 17.28 -17.71 4.11
N PHE A 104 17.55 -18.74 4.90
CA PHE A 104 17.04 -20.10 4.71
C PHE A 104 16.32 -20.58 5.96
N SER A 105 15.19 -21.26 5.77
CA SER A 105 14.51 -21.97 6.84
C SER A 105 13.94 -23.28 6.32
N TYR A 106 13.84 -24.28 7.21
CA TYR A 106 13.30 -25.60 6.86
C TYR A 106 12.32 -26.07 7.93
N ASP A 107 11.14 -26.50 7.48
CA ASP A 107 10.13 -27.12 8.33
C ASP A 107 9.93 -28.58 7.90
N PRO A 108 10.32 -29.57 8.73
CA PRO A 108 10.15 -30.98 8.41
C PRO A 108 8.70 -31.48 8.47
N THR A 109 7.80 -30.72 9.09
CA THR A 109 6.40 -31.11 9.33
C THR A 109 5.45 -30.59 8.27
N SER A 110 5.76 -29.43 7.69
CA SER A 110 5.00 -28.82 6.61
C SER A 110 4.93 -29.71 5.38
N LYS A 111 3.81 -29.62 4.65
CA LYS A 111 3.57 -30.37 3.43
C LYS A 111 3.90 -29.52 2.20
N TYR A 112 4.71 -30.07 1.30
CA TYR A 112 4.93 -29.46 -0.01
C TYR A 112 3.72 -29.68 -0.92
N SER A 113 3.65 -28.95 -2.05
CA SER A 113 2.52 -28.99 -2.98
C SER A 113 2.20 -30.39 -3.54
N ASP A 114 3.18 -31.30 -3.53
CA ASP A 114 3.02 -32.69 -3.95
C ASP A 114 2.65 -33.67 -2.80
N GLY A 115 2.36 -33.15 -1.60
CA GLY A 115 1.91 -33.92 -0.44
C GLY A 115 3.03 -34.57 0.40
N THR A 116 4.29 -34.49 -0.04
CA THR A 116 5.42 -34.94 0.77
C THR A 116 5.70 -33.98 1.94
N SER A 117 6.33 -34.50 3.00
CA SER A 117 6.73 -33.68 4.15
C SER A 117 8.10 -33.03 3.91
N GLY A 118 8.30 -31.85 4.50
CA GLY A 118 9.54 -31.08 4.39
C GLY A 118 9.38 -29.94 3.40
N VAL A 119 9.45 -28.71 3.91
CA VAL A 119 9.44 -27.49 3.10
C VAL A 119 10.63 -26.62 3.51
N ALA A 120 11.48 -26.34 2.54
CA ALA A 120 12.50 -25.31 2.60
C ALA A 120 11.93 -24.00 2.06
N LEU A 121 12.18 -22.91 2.78
CA LEU A 121 11.89 -21.56 2.34
C LEU A 121 13.21 -20.80 2.20
N GLU A 122 13.54 -20.46 0.96
CA GLU A 122 14.68 -19.62 0.60
C GLU A 122 14.20 -18.19 0.36
N LYS A 123 14.97 -17.21 0.86
CA LYS A 123 14.71 -15.78 0.63
C LYS A 123 15.99 -15.06 0.23
N TRP A 124 15.89 -14.23 -0.81
CA TRP A 124 16.90 -13.20 -1.10
C TRP A 124 16.31 -11.82 -0.92
N VAL A 125 16.99 -10.99 -0.13
CA VAL A 125 16.69 -9.56 0.00
C VAL A 125 17.83 -8.78 -0.60
N VAL A 126 17.54 -8.02 -1.65
CA VAL A 126 18.50 -7.09 -2.27
C VAL A 126 17.93 -5.68 -2.27
N TRP A 127 18.80 -4.69 -2.07
CA TRP A 127 18.45 -3.28 -2.17
C TRP A 127 19.09 -2.73 -3.43
N VAL A 128 18.27 -2.24 -4.36
CA VAL A 128 18.68 -1.68 -5.64
C VAL A 128 18.57 -0.18 -5.56
N LYS A 129 19.60 0.54 -6.01
CA LYS A 129 19.58 2.00 -6.09
C LYS A 129 18.48 2.46 -7.05
N ILE A 130 17.83 3.59 -6.74
CA ILE A 130 16.72 4.07 -7.55
C ILE A 130 17.14 4.30 -9.01
N GLU A 131 18.36 4.78 -9.27
CA GLU A 131 18.84 5.05 -10.62
C GLU A 131 18.97 3.74 -11.45
N GLU A 132 19.44 2.66 -10.82
CA GLU A 132 19.50 1.34 -11.46
C GLU A 132 18.11 0.73 -11.64
N PHE A 133 17.23 0.89 -10.66
CA PHE A 133 15.86 0.40 -10.73
C PHE A 133 15.07 1.12 -11.82
N GLU A 134 15.26 2.43 -11.99
CA GLU A 134 14.70 3.21 -13.09
C GLU A 134 15.18 2.70 -14.45
N LYS A 135 16.48 2.38 -14.61
CA LYS A 135 16.97 1.75 -15.84
C LYS A 135 16.27 0.43 -16.14
N ILE A 136 16.03 -0.39 -15.12
CA ILE A 136 15.33 -1.67 -15.27
C ILE A 136 13.90 -1.43 -15.76
N THR A 137 13.14 -0.58 -15.07
CA THR A 137 11.72 -0.34 -15.39
C THR A 137 11.47 0.38 -16.72
N ASN A 138 12.48 1.09 -17.26
CA ASN A 138 12.39 1.80 -18.53
C ASN A 138 13.00 1.04 -19.71
N SER A 139 13.53 -0.17 -19.49
CA SER A 139 14.08 -1.01 -20.56
C SER A 139 12.99 -1.82 -21.25
N ASP A 140 13.09 -1.96 -22.57
CA ASP A 140 12.16 -2.77 -23.37
C ASP A 140 12.35 -4.28 -23.12
N GLU A 141 13.59 -4.69 -22.82
CA GLU A 141 13.96 -6.07 -22.55
C GLU A 141 14.70 -6.15 -21.21
N VAL A 142 14.16 -6.97 -20.30
CA VAL A 142 14.71 -7.21 -18.98
C VAL A 142 14.70 -8.71 -18.71
N SER A 143 15.83 -9.24 -18.29
CA SER A 143 15.98 -10.64 -17.90
C SER A 143 16.61 -10.76 -16.52
N LEU A 144 16.00 -11.54 -15.64
CA LEU A 144 16.62 -11.96 -14.39
C LEU A 144 17.48 -13.19 -14.64
N PHE A 145 18.72 -13.15 -14.16
CA PHE A 145 19.64 -14.27 -14.20
C PHE A 145 19.92 -14.78 -12.80
N ILE A 146 19.63 -16.06 -12.57
CA ILE A 146 19.91 -16.78 -11.32
C ILE A 146 20.85 -17.95 -11.64
N GLY A 147 22.14 -17.80 -11.36
CA GLY A 147 23.18 -18.69 -11.84
C GLY A 147 23.18 -18.73 -13.38
N GLU A 148 22.90 -19.90 -13.95
CA GLU A 148 22.81 -20.12 -15.41
C GLU A 148 21.40 -19.95 -15.98
N TYR A 149 20.38 -19.76 -15.12
CA TYR A 149 18.98 -19.67 -15.55
C TYR A 149 18.63 -18.24 -15.94
N ASN A 150 17.97 -18.07 -17.09
CA ASN A 150 17.48 -16.81 -17.63
C ASN A 150 15.95 -16.74 -17.56
N PHE A 151 15.42 -15.68 -16.97
CA PHE A 151 14.00 -15.42 -16.84
C PHE A 151 13.65 -14.03 -17.38
N PRO A 152 13.15 -13.95 -18.63
CA PRO A 152 12.62 -12.71 -19.17
C PRO A 152 11.45 -12.21 -18.32
N ILE A 153 11.44 -10.91 -18.02
CA ILE A 153 10.36 -10.26 -17.27
C ILE A 153 9.39 -9.62 -18.27
N PRO A 154 8.10 -10.01 -18.26
CA PRO A 154 7.09 -9.39 -19.12
C PRO A 154 6.96 -7.89 -18.84
N THR A 155 6.69 -7.10 -19.88
CA THR A 155 6.51 -5.64 -19.76
C THR A 155 5.39 -5.27 -18.78
N GLU A 156 4.32 -6.06 -18.71
CA GLU A 156 3.22 -5.84 -17.75
C GLU A 156 3.68 -5.92 -16.28
N GLU A 157 4.70 -6.72 -15.98
CA GLU A 157 5.28 -6.82 -14.65
C GLU A 157 6.21 -5.65 -14.33
N LEU A 158 6.94 -5.14 -15.35
CA LEU A 158 7.75 -3.93 -15.22
C LEU A 158 6.89 -2.69 -14.97
N GLU A 159 5.68 -2.62 -15.54
CA GLU A 159 4.74 -1.52 -15.27
C GLU A 159 4.31 -1.50 -13.80
N LYS A 160 4.16 -2.65 -13.12
CA LYS A 160 3.89 -2.66 -11.66
C LYS A 160 5.05 -2.02 -10.88
N TRP A 161 6.28 -2.29 -11.28
CA TRP A 161 7.48 -1.72 -10.68
C TRP A 161 7.61 -0.22 -10.98
N LYS A 162 7.21 0.21 -12.18
CA LYS A 162 7.15 1.62 -12.55
C LYS A 162 6.11 2.40 -11.74
N VAL A 163 4.94 1.81 -11.51
CA VAL A 163 3.92 2.37 -10.60
C VAL A 163 4.48 2.51 -9.19
N LEU A 164 5.24 1.52 -8.70
CA LEU A 164 5.83 1.57 -7.36
C LEU A 164 6.67 2.83 -7.15
N ILE A 165 7.54 3.20 -8.10
CA ILE A 165 8.48 4.31 -7.96
C ILE A 165 7.92 5.66 -8.40
N THR A 166 6.89 5.67 -9.24
CA THR A 166 6.33 6.92 -9.79
C THR A 166 5.21 7.46 -8.90
N LYS A 167 5.45 8.58 -8.21
CA LYS A 167 4.49 9.17 -7.25
C LYS A 167 3.06 9.32 -7.78
N ASN A 168 2.90 9.89 -8.97
CA ASN A 168 1.57 10.13 -9.54
C ASN A 168 0.86 8.81 -9.88
N LEU A 169 1.57 7.87 -10.53
CA LEU A 169 1.01 6.57 -10.86
C LEU A 169 0.64 5.79 -9.58
N LEU A 170 1.48 5.86 -8.56
CA LEU A 170 1.20 5.22 -7.27
C LEU A 170 -0.10 5.78 -6.67
N LEU A 171 -0.25 7.10 -6.62
CA LEU A 171 -1.45 7.75 -6.10
C LEU A 171 -2.71 7.42 -6.93
N GLU A 172 -2.61 7.41 -8.25
CA GLU A 172 -3.73 7.06 -9.15
C GLU A 172 -4.24 5.62 -8.92
N ASN A 173 -3.34 4.70 -8.56
CA ASN A 173 -3.63 3.29 -8.32
C ASN A 173 -4.03 2.96 -6.86
N MET A 174 -4.09 3.96 -5.97
CA MET A 174 -4.58 3.79 -4.60
C MET A 174 -6.12 3.72 -4.51
N GLU A 175 -6.63 3.23 -3.38
CA GLU A 175 -8.05 3.38 -3.06
C GLU A 175 -8.41 4.84 -2.77
N GLU A 176 -9.68 5.20 -2.88
CA GLU A 176 -10.14 6.57 -2.66
C GLU A 176 -9.82 7.09 -1.25
N GLU A 177 -9.87 6.24 -0.22
CA GLU A 177 -9.52 6.64 1.15
C GLU A 177 -8.01 6.86 1.32
N ASP A 178 -7.21 5.98 0.72
CA ASP A 178 -5.76 6.16 0.68
C ASP A 178 -5.39 7.42 -0.12
N LYS A 179 -6.03 7.69 -1.26
CA LYS A 179 -5.81 8.93 -2.04
C LYS A 179 -6.07 10.19 -1.22
N ARG A 180 -7.13 10.22 -0.40
CA ARG A 180 -7.42 11.36 0.50
C ARG A 180 -6.29 11.58 1.51
N THR A 181 -5.74 10.48 2.03
CA THR A 181 -4.71 10.50 3.06
C THR A 181 -3.33 10.82 2.49
N TYR A 182 -2.90 10.10 1.45
CA TYR A 182 -1.57 10.18 0.88
C TYR A 182 -1.44 11.28 -0.19
N GLY A 183 -2.54 11.71 -0.82
CA GLY A 183 -2.55 12.76 -1.85
C GLY A 183 -2.46 14.18 -1.30
N THR A 184 -2.59 14.37 0.02
CA THR A 184 -2.57 15.70 0.66
C THR A 184 -1.19 16.16 1.10
N TYR A 185 -0.19 15.27 1.20
CA TYR A 185 1.14 15.60 1.72
C TYR A 185 2.22 15.46 0.64
N THR A 186 2.88 16.58 0.31
CA THR A 186 4.03 16.60 -0.62
C THR A 186 5.37 16.31 0.07
N GLU A 187 5.44 16.47 1.39
CA GLU A 187 6.62 16.24 2.24
C GLU A 187 6.23 15.50 3.52
N THR A 188 7.19 14.79 4.14
CA THR A 188 7.01 14.10 5.43
C THR A 188 6.58 15.10 6.52
N PRO A 189 5.36 14.99 7.07
CA PRO A 189 4.96 15.85 8.18
C PRO A 189 5.76 15.50 9.44
N VAL A 190 6.10 16.55 10.18
CA VAL A 190 6.91 16.53 11.40
C VAL A 190 6.22 15.68 12.48
N SER A 191 6.66 14.43 12.63
CA SER A 191 6.16 13.42 13.59
C SER A 191 4.67 13.03 13.48
N GLU A 192 4.39 11.74 13.66
CA GLU A 192 3.02 11.18 13.71
C GLU A 192 2.13 11.87 14.76
N THR A 193 2.74 12.39 15.83
CA THR A 193 2.04 13.07 16.92
C THR A 193 1.40 14.37 16.45
N GLU A 194 2.12 15.23 15.73
CA GLU A 194 1.54 16.49 15.21
C GLU A 194 0.48 16.24 14.14
N VAL A 195 0.66 15.19 13.32
CA VAL A 195 -0.33 14.77 12.31
C VAL A 195 -1.61 14.31 12.99
N ARG A 196 -1.50 13.43 13.99
CA ARG A 196 -2.65 12.92 14.74
C ARG A 196 -3.37 14.07 15.46
N GLU A 197 -2.63 14.94 16.15
CA GLU A 197 -3.21 16.11 16.82
C GLU A 197 -3.95 17.03 15.85
N LYS A 198 -3.44 17.20 14.62
CA LYS A 198 -4.10 18.00 13.59
C LYS A 198 -5.40 17.36 13.09
N PHE A 199 -5.40 16.05 12.86
CA PHE A 199 -6.61 15.32 12.43
C PHE A 199 -7.66 15.26 13.54
N GLU A 200 -7.26 14.97 14.77
CA GLU A 200 -8.14 14.98 15.95
C GLU A 200 -8.73 16.37 16.17
N ARG A 201 -7.92 17.45 16.05
CA ARG A 201 -8.41 18.83 16.13
C ARG A 201 -9.43 19.14 15.04
N LYS A 202 -9.19 18.69 13.80
CA LYS A 202 -10.14 18.89 12.70
C LYS A 202 -11.45 18.14 12.94
N ALA A 203 -11.37 16.87 13.34
CA ALA A 203 -12.54 16.05 13.65
C ALA A 203 -13.35 16.64 14.83
N PHE A 204 -12.65 17.13 15.85
CA PHE A 204 -13.27 17.82 16.99
C PHE A 204 -14.00 19.10 16.57
N ILE A 205 -13.38 19.95 15.75
CA ILE A 205 -14.02 21.18 15.21
C ILE A 205 -15.24 20.84 14.35
N GLU A 206 -15.18 19.78 13.55
CA GLU A 206 -16.29 19.35 12.71
C GLU A 206 -17.44 18.78 13.54
N ALA A 207 -17.15 17.95 14.54
CA ALA A 207 -18.13 17.44 15.49
C ALA A 207 -18.77 18.59 16.29
N GLU A 208 -17.98 19.56 16.75
CA GLU A 208 -18.45 20.77 17.42
C GLU A 208 -19.45 21.54 16.54
N LYS A 209 -19.06 21.82 15.29
CA LYS A 209 -19.91 22.55 14.34
C LYS A 209 -21.21 21.81 14.04
N LEU A 210 -21.15 20.51 13.83
CA LEU A 210 -22.33 19.68 13.58
C LEU A 210 -23.25 19.63 14.80
N THR A 211 -22.70 19.45 15.99
CA THR A 211 -23.49 19.45 17.23
C THR A 211 -24.16 20.81 17.44
N TRP A 212 -23.45 21.91 17.20
CA TRP A 212 -24.05 23.24 17.25
C TRP A 212 -25.20 23.38 16.25
N MET A 213 -25.04 22.92 15.01
CA MET A 213 -26.10 22.97 14.00
C MET A 213 -27.36 22.20 14.42
N MET A 214 -27.23 21.13 15.21
CA MET A 214 -28.36 20.36 15.74
C MET A 214 -29.07 21.09 16.88
N VAL A 215 -28.32 21.73 17.79
CA VAL A 215 -28.91 22.30 19.03
C VAL A 215 -29.26 23.78 18.94
N LYS A 216 -28.69 24.52 17.98
CA LYS A 216 -28.83 25.99 17.89
C LYS A 216 -30.28 26.47 17.83
N ASP A 217 -31.18 25.65 17.28
CA ASP A 217 -32.61 25.94 17.12
C ASP A 217 -33.48 25.17 18.12
N SER A 218 -32.89 24.34 18.99
CA SER A 218 -33.63 23.61 20.03
C SER A 218 -34.31 24.54 21.04
N GLU A 219 -35.49 24.14 21.48
CA GLU A 219 -36.26 24.78 22.55
C GLU A 219 -36.07 24.08 23.91
N ASN A 220 -35.31 22.98 23.95
CA ASN A 220 -34.97 22.28 25.17
C ASN A 220 -33.68 22.87 25.80
N PRO A 221 -33.74 23.44 27.01
CA PRO A 221 -32.56 23.97 27.70
C PRO A 221 -31.43 22.95 27.88
N GLU A 222 -31.76 21.67 28.05
CA GLU A 222 -30.77 20.62 28.32
C GLU A 222 -29.85 20.36 27.10
N ASP A 223 -30.35 20.52 25.88
CA ASP A 223 -29.55 20.33 24.66
C ASP A 223 -28.43 21.37 24.56
N LEU A 224 -28.71 22.62 24.98
CA LEU A 224 -27.72 23.70 25.02
C LEU A 224 -26.74 23.54 26.18
N LYS A 225 -27.18 22.99 27.33
CA LYS A 225 -26.28 22.64 28.44
C LYS A 225 -25.31 21.55 28.02
N TYR A 226 -25.80 20.48 27.41
CA TYR A 226 -24.97 19.40 26.90
C TYR A 226 -23.93 19.90 25.90
N PHE A 227 -24.32 20.76 24.96
CA PHE A 227 -23.38 21.38 24.02
C PHE A 227 -22.28 22.19 24.74
N LEU A 228 -22.63 22.98 25.76
CA LEU A 228 -21.68 23.78 26.52
C LEU A 228 -20.77 22.94 27.43
N GLU A 229 -21.22 21.79 27.89
CA GLU A 229 -20.40 20.83 28.64
C GLU A 229 -19.38 20.13 27.74
N GLN A 230 -19.79 19.73 26.53
CA GLN A 230 -18.92 19.03 25.59
C GLN A 230 -17.95 19.98 24.86
N TYR A 231 -18.37 21.21 24.57
CA TYR A 231 -17.58 22.19 23.81
C TYR A 231 -17.50 23.56 24.53
N PRO A 232 -16.88 23.62 25.73
CA PRO A 232 -16.90 24.80 26.59
C PRO A 232 -16.22 26.03 25.97
N ASP A 233 -15.22 25.79 25.12
CA ASP A 233 -14.40 26.81 24.45
C ASP A 233 -14.82 27.05 22.99
N SER A 234 -15.98 26.53 22.59
CA SER A 234 -16.47 26.68 21.22
C SER A 234 -16.65 28.16 20.84
N PRO A 235 -16.38 28.56 19.58
CA PRO A 235 -16.83 29.85 19.05
C PRO A 235 -18.36 30.05 19.17
N TYR A 236 -19.13 28.98 19.34
CA TYR A 236 -20.57 29.02 19.53
C TYR A 236 -21.01 29.02 21.02
N ALA A 237 -20.08 28.97 21.97
CA ALA A 237 -20.41 28.93 23.40
C ALA A 237 -21.14 30.20 23.87
N ALA A 238 -20.72 31.38 23.40
CA ALA A 238 -21.39 32.64 23.73
C ALA A 238 -22.86 32.68 23.26
N PRO A 239 -23.19 32.41 21.97
CA PRO A 239 -24.58 32.36 21.54
C PRO A 239 -25.39 31.24 22.21
N ALA A 240 -24.78 30.08 22.49
CA ALA A 240 -25.44 29.00 23.22
C ALA A 240 -25.84 29.40 24.65
N ARG A 241 -24.93 30.03 25.42
CA ARG A 241 -25.22 30.55 26.77
C ARG A 241 -26.34 31.60 26.76
N LEU A 242 -26.33 32.50 25.78
CA LEU A 242 -27.37 33.51 25.64
C LEU A 242 -28.74 32.87 25.40
N LYS A 243 -28.82 31.90 24.49
CA LYS A 243 -30.08 31.22 24.18
C LYS A 243 -30.60 30.40 25.37
N LEU A 244 -29.71 29.71 26.08
CA LEU A 244 -30.06 28.96 27.30
C LEU A 244 -30.74 29.85 28.34
N GLN A 245 -30.15 31.03 28.63
CA GLN A 245 -30.74 31.99 29.57
C GLN A 245 -32.13 32.48 29.12
N GLN A 246 -32.35 32.66 27.82
CA GLN A 246 -33.65 33.07 27.29
C GLN A 246 -34.71 31.96 27.51
N LEU A 247 -34.36 30.70 27.27
CA LEU A 247 -35.27 29.57 27.47
C LEU A 247 -35.59 29.35 28.96
N GLU A 248 -34.60 29.49 29.84
CA GLU A 248 -34.80 29.37 31.29
C GLU A 248 -35.69 30.49 31.85
N ARG A 249 -35.56 31.71 31.32
CA ARG A 249 -36.44 32.83 31.67
C ARG A 249 -37.88 32.63 31.20
N LYS A 250 -38.10 31.96 30.07
CA LYS A 250 -39.44 31.65 29.54
C LYS A 250 -40.14 30.52 30.31
N LYS A 251 -39.38 29.64 30.97
CA LYS A 251 -39.92 28.56 31.82
C LYS A 251 -40.31 29.03 33.23
N LYS A 252 -39.96 30.27 33.60
CA LYS A 252 -40.24 30.88 34.91
C LYS A 252 -41.45 31.79 34.84
#